data_AF-A0A8E2A2H2-F1
#
_entry.id   AF-A0A8E2A2H2-F1
#
_cell.length_a   1.000
_cell.length_b   1.000
_cell.length_c   1.000
_cell.angle_alpha   90.00
_cell.angle_beta   90.00
_cell.angle_gamma   90.00
#
_symmetry.space_group_name_H-M   'P 1'
#
loop_
_entity.id
_entity.type
_entity.pdbx_description
1 polymer ?
#
loop_
_entity_poly.entity_id
_entity_poly.type
_entity_poly.pdbx_seq_one_letter_code
_entity_poly.pdbx_strand_id
1 'polypeptide(L)'
;MENEIQERKSTLGAWIMAALGFVYMLSPIDVIPDIPVVGWVDDFFVMTSTGFNLLEKELGQTNDMVRGIFKTLKWITIVTGIIAVLLVGLLGALIVKLVME
;
A
#
# COMPACT_ATOMS: atom_id res chain seq x y z
N MET A 1 -13.48 26.33 -12.61
CA MET A 1 -13.69 26.34 -11.16
C MET A 1 -14.02 24.96 -10.60
N GLU A 2 -15.07 24.27 -11.05
CA GLU A 2 -15.44 22.94 -10.47
C GLU A 2 -14.34 21.88 -10.60
N ASN A 3 -13.73 21.75 -11.79
CA ASN A 3 -12.64 20.79 -12.01
C ASN A 3 -11.40 21.06 -11.15
N GLU A 4 -11.05 22.32 -10.93
CA GLU A 4 -9.89 22.71 -10.09
C GLU A 4 -10.13 22.41 -8.60
N ILE A 5 -11.38 22.57 -8.13
CA ILE A 5 -11.77 22.21 -6.77
C ILE A 5 -11.74 20.68 -6.60
N GLN A 6 -12.15 19.94 -7.63
CA GLN A 6 -12.15 18.48 -7.62
C GLN A 6 -10.74 17.90 -7.62
N GLU A 7 -9.83 18.47 -8.42
CA GLU A 7 -8.41 18.09 -8.41
C GLU A 7 -7.77 18.39 -7.05
N ARG A 8 -7.94 19.59 -6.50
CA ARG A 8 -7.39 19.93 -5.17
C ARG A 8 -7.88 18.99 -4.08
N LYS A 9 -9.17 18.65 -4.07
CA LYS A 9 -9.72 17.65 -3.12
C LYS A 9 -9.09 16.28 -3.30
N SER A 10 -8.91 15.84 -4.55
CA SER A 10 -8.30 14.54 -4.84
C SER A 10 -6.82 14.48 -4.43
N THR A 11 -6.08 15.57 -4.59
CA THR A 11 -4.67 15.67 -4.19
C THR A 11 -4.55 15.71 -2.66
N LEU A 12 -5.41 16.47 -1.98
CA LEU A 12 -5.53 16.45 -0.51
C LEU A 12 -5.82 15.05 0.03
N GLY A 13 -6.75 14.33 -0.59
CA GLY A 13 -7.05 12.94 -0.22
C GLY A 13 -5.85 12.01 -0.38
N ALA A 14 -5.04 12.20 -1.42
CA ALA A 14 -3.82 11.41 -1.62
C ALA A 14 -2.75 11.72 -0.56
N TRP A 15 -2.58 12.99 -0.18
CA TRP A 15 -1.70 13.39 0.93
C TRP A 15 -2.14 12.81 2.26
N ILE A 16 -3.44 12.83 2.56
CA ILE A 16 -3.99 12.22 3.77
C ILE A 16 -3.70 10.71 3.77
N MET A 17 -3.90 10.02 2.65
CA MET A 17 -3.59 8.59 2.53
C MET A 17 -2.10 8.30 2.70
N ALA A 18 -1.22 9.12 2.14
CA ALA A 18 0.23 8.97 2.32
C ALA A 18 0.65 9.22 3.78
N ALA A 19 0.07 10.22 4.43
CA ALA A 19 0.30 10.49 5.85
C ALA A 19 -0.18 9.33 6.72
N LEU A 20 -1.35 8.75 6.43
CA LEU A 20 -1.87 7.57 7.11
C LEU A 20 -0.96 6.36 6.91
N GLY A 21 -0.50 6.12 5.68
CA GLY A 21 0.47 5.04 5.38
C GLY A 21 1.79 5.22 6.13
N PHE A 22 2.27 6.45 6.25
CA PHE A 22 3.47 6.75 7.03
C PHE A 22 3.28 6.56 8.54
N VAL A 23 2.13 6.99 9.07
CA VAL A 23 1.77 6.75 10.48
C VAL A 23 1.64 5.25 10.75
N TYR A 24 1.07 4.50 9.79
CA TYR A 24 0.94 3.05 9.88
C TYR A 24 2.31 2.36 9.93
N MET A 25 3.24 2.74 9.06
CA MET A 25 4.63 2.23 9.09
C MET A 25 5.37 2.50 10.41
N LEU A 26 5.00 3.55 11.15
CA LEU A 26 5.58 3.89 12.45
C LEU A 26 4.74 3.38 13.63
N SER A 27 3.59 2.77 13.34
CA SER A 27 2.69 2.23 14.35
C SER A 27 3.35 1.01 15.00
N PRO A 28 3.29 0.88 16.34
CA PRO A 28 3.69 -0.36 17.01
C PRO A 28 2.64 -1.49 16.85
N ILE A 29 1.55 -1.22 16.13
CA ILE A 29 0.45 -2.16 15.88
C ILE A 29 0.50 -2.59 14.40
N ASP A 30 1.00 -3.79 14.17
CA ASP A 30 1.05 -4.45 12.85
C ASP A 30 -0.14 -5.43 12.69
N VAL A 31 -0.58 -5.67 11.44
CA VAL A 31 -1.63 -6.66 11.14
C VAL A 31 -1.16 -8.09 11.42
N ILE A 32 0.15 -8.35 11.33
CA ILE A 32 0.77 -9.63 11.69
C ILE A 32 1.61 -9.40 12.95
N PRO A 33 0.99 -9.48 14.14
CA PRO A 33 1.76 -9.49 15.38
C PRO A 33 2.58 -10.80 15.41
N ASP A 34 3.77 -10.76 15.98
CA ASP A 34 4.57 -11.92 16.42
C ASP A 34 5.71 -12.42 15.52
N ILE A 35 5.96 -11.83 14.34
CA ILE A 35 7.16 -12.17 13.53
C ILE A 35 7.90 -10.92 13.05
N PRO A 36 9.07 -10.57 13.64
CA PRO A 36 9.90 -9.48 13.15
C PRO A 36 10.27 -9.71 11.67
N VAL A 37 10.36 -8.64 10.88
CA VAL A 37 10.55 -8.65 9.40
C VAL A 37 9.31 -9.05 8.60
N VAL A 38 8.54 -10.04 9.02
CA VAL A 38 7.32 -10.48 8.30
C VAL A 38 6.15 -9.53 8.56
N GLY A 39 6.02 -9.00 9.79
CA GLY A 39 5.04 -7.96 10.12
C GLY A 39 5.16 -6.71 9.25
N TRP A 40 6.40 -6.35 8.89
CA TRP A 40 6.72 -5.15 8.11
C TRP A 40 6.39 -5.27 6.62
N VAL A 41 6.07 -6.49 6.16
CA VAL A 41 5.72 -6.73 4.76
C VAL A 41 4.44 -5.98 4.40
N ASP A 42 3.43 -6.00 5.28
CA ASP A 42 2.17 -5.28 5.06
C ASP A 42 2.39 -3.77 5.03
N ASP A 43 3.14 -3.23 6.00
CA ASP A 43 3.48 -1.80 6.07
C ASP A 43 4.17 -1.30 4.80
N PHE A 44 5.09 -2.10 4.25
CA PHE A 44 5.78 -1.78 3.00
C PHE A 44 4.80 -1.63 1.83
N PHE A 45 3.83 -2.54 1.68
CA PHE A 45 2.84 -2.48 0.60
C PHE A 45 1.87 -1.31 0.79
N VAL A 46 1.45 -1.02 2.02
CA VAL A 46 0.60 0.12 2.35
C VAL A 46 1.32 1.45 2.07
N MET A 47 2.57 1.61 2.53
CA MET A 47 3.35 2.82 2.30
C MET A 47 3.66 3.02 0.81
N THR A 48 4.04 1.95 0.11
CA THR A 48 4.38 2.03 -1.32
C THR A 48 3.16 2.34 -2.17
N SER A 49 2.00 1.73 -1.89
CA SER A 49 0.77 1.98 -2.65
C SER A 49 0.20 3.38 -2.42
N THR A 50 0.27 3.91 -1.20
CA THR A 50 -0.15 5.29 -0.87
C THR A 50 0.83 6.32 -1.46
N GLY A 51 2.13 6.03 -1.45
CA GLY A 51 3.16 6.81 -2.14
C GLY A 51 2.96 6.89 -3.65
N PHE A 52 2.70 5.76 -4.31
CA PHE A 52 2.36 5.75 -5.75
C PHE A 52 1.05 6.47 -6.05
N ASN A 53 0.05 6.40 -5.16
CA ASN A 53 -1.19 7.15 -5.32
C ASN A 53 -0.95 8.67 -5.21
N LEU A 54 -0.04 9.11 -4.34
CA LEU A 54 0.36 10.51 -4.25
C LEU A 54 1.11 10.97 -5.50
N LEU A 55 2.09 10.18 -5.96
CA LEU A 55 2.85 10.48 -7.18
C LEU A 55 1.96 10.47 -8.44
N GLU A 56 0.98 9.57 -8.52
CA GLU A 56 -0.04 9.56 -9.58
C GLU A 56 -0.82 10.89 -9.62
N LYS A 57 -1.14 11.46 -8.46
CA LYS A 57 -1.95 12.68 -8.34
C LYS A 57 -1.15 13.97 -8.50
N GLU A 58 0.10 13.99 -8.06
CA GLU A 58 0.98 15.16 -8.21
C GLU A 58 1.60 15.22 -9.62
N LEU A 59 2.21 14.14 -10.08
CA LEU A 59 2.92 14.11 -11.36
C LEU A 59 2.01 13.78 -12.55
N GLY A 60 0.90 13.08 -12.30
CA GLY A 60 -0.07 12.73 -13.34
C GLY A 60 -0.97 13.89 -13.79
N GLN A 61 -0.96 15.04 -13.11
CA GLN A 61 -1.60 16.27 -13.59
C GLN A 61 -0.88 16.84 -14.83
N THR A 62 0.42 16.56 -14.97
CA THR A 62 1.24 17.12 -16.06
C THR A 62 1.27 16.22 -17.29
N ASN A 63 1.14 14.90 -17.13
CA ASN A 63 1.25 13.95 -18.25
C ASN A 63 0.44 12.66 -18.00
N ASP A 64 -0.45 12.32 -18.93
CA ASP A 64 -1.27 11.11 -18.90
C ASP A 64 -0.44 9.81 -18.87
N MET A 65 0.73 9.79 -19.50
CA MET A 65 1.65 8.65 -19.47
C MET A 65 2.17 8.40 -18.06
N VAL A 66 2.57 9.47 -17.36
CA VAL A 66 3.10 9.41 -15.99
C VAL A 66 2.00 8.94 -15.03
N ARG A 67 0.78 9.47 -15.21
CA ARG A 67 -0.40 9.00 -14.49
C ARG A 67 -0.65 7.51 -14.72
N GLY A 68 -0.56 7.05 -15.97
CA GLY A 68 -0.72 5.64 -16.33
C GLY A 68 0.32 4.73 -15.66
N ILE A 69 1.60 5.14 -15.63
CA ILE A 69 2.68 4.40 -15.00
C ILE A 69 2.44 4.24 -13.50
N PHE A 70 2.20 5.34 -12.77
CA PHE A 70 1.98 5.27 -11.32
C PHE A 70 0.70 4.53 -10.95
N LYS A 71 -0.35 4.66 -11.76
CA LYS A 71 -1.58 3.88 -11.58
C LYS A 71 -1.32 2.39 -11.72
N THR A 72 -0.58 1.97 -12.75
CA THR A 72 -0.20 0.57 -12.96
C THR A 72 0.70 0.04 -11.85
N LEU A 73 1.73 0.80 -11.45
CA LEU A 73 2.62 0.45 -10.33
C LEU A 73 1.85 0.29 -9.02
N LYS A 74 0.90 1.19 -8.73
CA LYS A 74 0.01 1.09 -7.57
C LYS A 74 -0.76 -0.23 -7.58
N TRP A 75 -1.40 -0.57 -8.69
CA TRP A 75 -2.17 -1.82 -8.79
C TRP A 75 -1.29 -3.07 -8.70
N ILE A 76 -0.13 -3.08 -9.36
CA ILE A 76 0.86 -4.16 -9.23
C ILE A 76 1.26 -4.35 -7.76
N THR A 77 1.53 -3.25 -7.06
CA THR A 77 1.94 -3.27 -5.65
C THR A 77 0.84 -3.86 -4.76
N ILE A 78 -0.40 -3.42 -4.95
CA ILE A 78 -1.56 -3.92 -4.18
C ILE A 78 -1.77 -5.41 -4.45
N VAL A 79 -1.80 -5.83 -5.72
CA VAL A 79 -2.02 -7.24 -6.09
C VAL A 79 -0.89 -8.12 -5.53
N THR A 80 0.35 -7.68 -5.68
CA THR A 80 1.51 -8.40 -5.14
C THR A 80 1.46 -8.49 -3.62
N GLY A 81 1.07 -7.41 -2.93
CA GLY A 81 0.92 -7.38 -1.48
C GLY A 81 -0.14 -8.36 -0.98
N ILE A 82 -1.31 -8.38 -1.62
CA ILE A 82 -2.37 -9.33 -1.29
C ILE A 82 -1.88 -10.78 -1.45
N ILE A 83 -1.20 -11.08 -2.57
CA ILE A 83 -0.63 -12.41 -2.81
C ILE A 83 0.41 -12.76 -1.73
N ALA A 84 1.30 -11.83 -1.39
CA ALA A 84 2.33 -12.06 -0.38
C ALA A 84 1.72 -12.38 0.99
N VAL A 85 0.73 -11.60 1.45
CA VAL A 85 0.03 -11.84 2.73
C VAL A 85 -0.66 -13.21 2.73
N LEU A 86 -1.35 -13.57 1.64
CA LEU A 86 -1.99 -14.88 1.51
C LEU A 86 -0.98 -16.05 1.56
N LEU A 87 0.16 -15.92 0.88
CA LEU A 87 1.21 -16.93 0.89
C LEU A 87 1.82 -17.10 2.29
N VAL A 88 2.10 -16.00 3.00
CA VAL A 88 2.59 -16.03 4.38
C VAL A 88 1.58 -16.73 5.30
N GLY A 89 0.30 -16.38 5.20
CA GLY A 89 -0.76 -17.02 5.98
C GLY A 89 -0.87 -18.53 5.71
N LEU A 90 -0.81 -18.94 4.43
CA LEU A 90 -0.82 -20.35 4.03
C LEU A 90 0.39 -21.11 4.56
N LEU A 91 1.59 -20.55 4.43
CA LEU A 91 2.82 -21.16 4.96
C LEU A 91 2.74 -21.31 6.49
N GLY A 92 2.26 -20.29 7.20
CA GLY A 92 2.05 -20.36 8.64
C GLY A 92 1.08 -21.49 9.02
N ALA A 93 -0.06 -21.59 8.33
CA ALA A 93 -1.04 -22.66 8.58
C ALA A 93 -0.46 -24.07 8.31
N LEU A 94 0.32 -24.22 7.23
CA LEU A 94 0.98 -25.49 6.90
C LEU A 94 2.04 -25.89 7.94
N ILE A 95 2.82 -24.92 8.45
CA ILE A 95 3.80 -25.16 9.51
C ILE A 95 3.09 -25.60 10.79
N VAL A 96 2.05 -24.88 11.22
CA VAL A 96 1.27 -25.24 12.42
C VAL A 96 0.71 -26.65 12.29
N LYS A 97 0.14 -26.98 11.12
CA LYS A 97 -0.36 -28.32 10.85
C LYS A 97 0.73 -29.38 10.95
N LEU A 98 1.90 -29.15 10.34
CA LEU A 98 3.00 -30.11 10.33
C LEU A 98 3.69 -30.28 11.70
N VAL A 99 3.59 -29.28 12.59
CA VAL A 99 4.17 -29.31 13.94
C VAL A 99 3.20 -29.88 14.98
N MET A 100 1.89 -29.70 14.80
CA MET A 100 0.86 -30.23 15.72
C MET A 100 0.37 -31.65 15.37
N GLU A 101 0.74 -32.18 14.21
CA GLU A 101 0.47 -33.55 13.76
C GLU A 101 1.65 -34.47 14.07
#